data_AF-A6PY43-F1
#
_entry.id   AF-A6PY43-F1
#
_cell.length_a   1.000
_cell.length_b   1.000
_cell.length_c   1.000
_cell.angle_alpha   90.00
_cell.angle_beta   90.00
_cell.angle_gamma   90.00
#
_symmetry.space_group_name_H-M   'P 1'
#
loop_
_entity.id
_entity.type
_entity.pdbx_description
1 polymer ?
#
loop_
_entity_poly.entity_id
_entity_poly.type
_entity_poly.pdbx_seq_one_letter_code
_entity_poly.pdbx_strand_id
1 'polypeptide(L)'
;VMDRKSVSEPLQTGLKAIDALVPIGRGQRELIIGDRQTGKTSVAIDAILNQKGQDMICIYVAIGQKESTVRTQVETLRRYGALDYTIVVTASASQPSPLLYIAPYAGVAMGEEFMYNAKHVLIVYDDLSKQAVAYRELSLLLRRPPGREAYPGDVFYLHSRLLERSAKVSDALGGGSITALPFIETQAGDISAYIATNVISITDGQIFLQEDLFNSGIRPAIDAGSSVSRVGGSAQIKAMKKVAGTLRLDLASYRELEAFTQFGSDLDAATQ
;
A
#
# COMPACT_ATOMS: atom_id res chain seq x y z
N VAL A 1 -4.00 -20.25 10.16
CA VAL A 1 -2.87 -20.57 9.25
C VAL A 1 -3.29 -21.61 8.22
N MET A 2 -3.89 -22.74 8.62
CA MET A 2 -4.37 -23.79 7.70
C MET A 2 -5.33 -23.30 6.61
N ASP A 3 -6.09 -22.24 6.87
CA ASP A 3 -7.07 -21.68 5.94
C ASP A 3 -6.46 -20.83 4.81
N ARG A 4 -5.14 -20.60 4.82
CA ARG A 4 -4.44 -19.75 3.84
C ARG A 4 -3.70 -20.56 2.80
N LYS A 5 -3.46 -19.95 1.63
CA LYS A 5 -2.63 -20.46 0.54
C LYS A 5 -1.52 -19.47 0.22
N SER A 6 -0.38 -19.97 -0.25
CA SER A 6 0.73 -19.12 -0.69
C SER A 6 0.30 -18.19 -1.84
N VAL A 7 0.84 -16.97 -1.83
CA VAL A 7 0.61 -15.98 -2.89
C VAL A 7 1.43 -16.35 -4.12
N SER A 8 0.75 -16.71 -5.21
CA SER A 8 1.38 -17.13 -6.48
C SER A 8 0.77 -16.47 -7.72
N GLU A 9 -0.29 -15.69 -7.55
CA GLU A 9 -1.01 -15.02 -8.63
C GLU A 9 -0.68 -13.52 -8.60
N PRO A 10 -0.28 -12.91 -9.73
CA PRO A 10 0.01 -11.49 -9.78
C PRO A 10 -1.24 -10.62 -9.61
N LEU A 11 -1.10 -9.48 -8.94
CA LEU A 11 -1.95 -8.32 -9.11
C LEU A 11 -1.16 -7.30 -9.94
N GLN A 12 -1.57 -7.11 -11.19
CA GLN A 12 -0.92 -6.15 -12.09
C GLN A 12 -1.40 -4.74 -11.77
N THR A 13 -0.49 -3.85 -11.41
CA THR A 13 -0.80 -2.44 -11.15
C THR A 13 -0.84 -1.61 -12.42
N GLY A 14 -0.19 -2.06 -13.49
CA GLY A 14 -0.01 -1.30 -14.73
C GLY A 14 1.16 -0.32 -14.65
N LEU A 15 1.79 -0.20 -13.48
CA LEU A 15 2.96 0.64 -13.25
C LEU A 15 4.20 -0.22 -13.36
N LYS A 16 4.93 -0.04 -14.47
CA LYS A 16 6.18 -0.79 -14.77
C LYS A 16 7.14 -0.82 -13.57
N ALA A 17 7.31 0.31 -12.88
CA ALA A 17 8.18 0.39 -11.73
C ALA A 17 7.75 -0.51 -10.57
N ILE A 18 6.44 -0.70 -10.34
CA ILE A 18 5.93 -1.60 -9.31
C ILE A 18 5.97 -3.04 -9.80
N ASP A 19 5.35 -3.32 -10.95
CA ASP A 19 5.17 -4.69 -11.44
C ASP A 19 6.53 -5.39 -11.73
N ALA A 20 7.58 -4.61 -12.04
CA ALA A 20 8.94 -5.11 -12.23
C ALA A 20 9.78 -5.15 -10.93
N LEU A 21 9.81 -4.06 -10.15
CA LEU A 21 10.75 -3.93 -9.02
C LEU A 21 10.17 -4.47 -7.71
N VAL A 22 8.89 -4.23 -7.46
CA VAL A 22 8.21 -4.49 -6.19
C VAL A 22 6.86 -5.16 -6.50
N PRO A 23 6.86 -6.39 -7.05
CA PRO A 23 5.65 -7.02 -7.54
C PRO A 23 4.67 -7.32 -6.40
N ILE A 24 3.39 -7.15 -6.68
CA ILE A 24 2.29 -7.35 -5.74
C ILE A 24 1.48 -8.56 -6.17
N GLY A 25 1.21 -9.49 -5.25
CA GLY A 25 0.39 -10.67 -5.50
C GLY A 25 -1.03 -10.59 -4.92
N ARG A 26 -1.92 -11.45 -5.43
CA ARG A 26 -3.27 -11.64 -4.93
C ARG A 26 -3.25 -12.25 -3.53
N GLY A 27 -3.66 -11.50 -2.51
CA GLY A 27 -3.56 -11.86 -1.09
C GLY A 27 -2.38 -11.23 -0.34
N GLN A 28 -1.55 -10.42 -1.00
CA GLN A 28 -0.41 -9.71 -0.40
C GLN A 28 -0.84 -8.41 0.29
N ARG A 29 -0.05 -7.94 1.25
CA ARG A 29 -0.20 -6.63 1.89
C ARG A 29 1.02 -5.78 1.57
N GLU A 30 0.87 -4.82 0.67
CA GLU A 30 1.98 -3.99 0.20
C GLU A 30 1.79 -2.54 0.66
N LEU A 31 2.60 -2.09 1.61
CA LEU A 31 2.54 -0.73 2.14
C LEU A 31 2.93 0.29 1.06
N ILE A 32 2.17 1.37 0.91
CA ILE A 32 2.62 2.55 0.18
C ILE A 32 2.90 3.65 1.19
N ILE A 33 4.18 4.02 1.31
CA ILE A 33 4.65 4.95 2.33
C ILE A 33 5.42 6.09 1.68
N GLY A 34 5.22 7.30 2.17
CA GLY A 34 5.94 8.47 1.71
C GLY A 34 5.28 9.76 2.17
N ASP A 35 5.93 10.87 1.89
CA ASP A 35 5.47 12.19 2.32
C ASP A 35 4.20 12.63 1.60
N ARG A 36 3.63 13.73 2.06
CA ARG A 36 2.47 14.33 1.41
C ARG A 36 2.80 14.68 -0.05
N GLN A 37 1.85 14.50 -0.96
CA GLN A 37 1.98 14.82 -2.40
C GLN A 37 3.05 14.04 -3.20
N THR A 38 3.55 12.91 -2.71
CA THR A 38 4.52 12.06 -3.43
C THR A 38 3.90 11.07 -4.44
N GLY A 39 2.58 11.10 -4.63
CA GLY A 39 1.88 10.25 -5.60
C GLY A 39 1.25 8.97 -5.08
N LYS A 40 1.17 8.77 -3.74
CA LYS A 40 0.54 7.59 -3.10
C LYS A 40 -0.85 7.26 -3.69
N THR A 41 -1.76 8.23 -3.67
CA THR A 41 -3.12 8.05 -4.20
C THR A 41 -3.12 7.76 -5.70
N SER A 42 -2.24 8.40 -6.49
CA SER A 42 -2.14 8.13 -7.93
C SER A 42 -1.77 6.68 -8.20
N VAL A 43 -0.80 6.13 -7.46
CA VAL A 43 -0.41 4.72 -7.57
C VAL A 43 -1.59 3.78 -7.33
N ALA A 44 -2.38 4.01 -6.28
CA ALA A 44 -3.53 3.16 -5.99
C ALA A 44 -4.68 3.32 -6.99
N ILE A 45 -4.94 4.55 -7.45
CA ILE A 45 -5.99 4.79 -8.45
C ILE A 45 -5.61 4.11 -9.77
N ASP A 46 -4.37 4.25 -10.23
CA ASP A 46 -3.88 3.54 -11.42
C ASP A 46 -4.00 2.03 -11.27
N ALA A 47 -3.64 1.50 -10.09
CA ALA A 47 -3.82 0.07 -9.80
C ALA A 47 -5.30 -0.35 -9.89
N ILE A 48 -6.25 0.42 -9.35
CA ILE A 48 -7.69 0.15 -9.45
C ILE A 48 -8.17 0.21 -10.91
N LEU A 49 -7.74 1.22 -11.67
CA LEU A 49 -8.09 1.37 -13.08
C LEU A 49 -7.60 0.17 -13.91
N ASN A 50 -6.41 -0.35 -13.59
CA ASN A 50 -5.83 -1.50 -14.28
C ASN A 50 -6.55 -2.83 -13.98
N GLN A 51 -7.46 -2.87 -12.99
CA GLN A 51 -8.27 -4.07 -12.70
C GLN A 51 -9.48 -4.24 -13.63
N LYS A 52 -9.71 -3.32 -14.57
CA LYS A 52 -10.78 -3.45 -15.55
C LYS A 52 -10.63 -4.74 -16.36
N GLY A 53 -11.62 -5.62 -16.25
CA GLY A 53 -11.62 -6.94 -16.92
C GLY A 53 -10.75 -8.02 -16.24
N GLN A 54 -10.22 -7.78 -15.03
CA GLN A 54 -9.39 -8.74 -14.29
C GLN A 54 -10.16 -9.61 -13.27
N ASP A 55 -11.51 -9.55 -13.30
CA ASP A 55 -12.44 -10.17 -12.32
C ASP A 55 -12.03 -9.88 -10.87
N MET A 56 -11.82 -8.59 -10.58
CA MET A 56 -11.43 -8.10 -9.26
C MET A 56 -12.39 -7.01 -8.79
N ILE A 57 -12.80 -7.11 -7.53
CA ILE A 57 -13.53 -6.05 -6.83
C ILE A 57 -12.50 -5.11 -6.20
N CYS A 58 -12.73 -3.81 -6.29
CA CYS A 58 -11.87 -2.81 -5.66
C CYS A 58 -12.62 -2.13 -4.52
N ILE A 59 -11.91 -1.80 -3.44
CA ILE A 59 -12.44 -1.07 -2.29
C ILE A 59 -11.47 0.06 -1.96
N TYR A 60 -11.91 1.31 -2.09
CA TYR A 60 -11.12 2.48 -1.73
C TYR A 60 -11.67 3.08 -0.43
N VAL A 61 -10.91 2.96 0.66
CA VAL A 61 -11.27 3.45 1.99
C VAL A 61 -10.57 4.78 2.26
N ALA A 62 -11.31 5.88 2.18
CA ALA A 62 -10.83 7.23 2.47
C ALA A 62 -11.08 7.59 3.95
N ILE A 63 -10.01 7.74 4.72
CA ILE A 63 -10.02 7.95 6.17
C ILE A 63 -9.50 9.36 6.46
N GLY A 64 -10.33 10.21 7.06
CA GLY A 64 -9.96 11.59 7.39
C GLY A 64 -9.56 12.45 6.18
N GLN A 65 -9.98 12.06 4.97
CA GLN A 65 -9.71 12.82 3.74
C GLN A 65 -10.71 13.96 3.58
N LYS A 66 -10.32 15.00 2.84
CA LYS A 66 -11.26 16.05 2.43
C LYS A 66 -12.24 15.47 1.41
N GLU A 67 -13.52 15.79 1.55
CA GLU A 67 -14.56 15.31 0.64
C GLU A 67 -14.32 15.73 -0.81
N SER A 68 -13.78 16.93 -1.02
CA SER A 68 -13.38 17.39 -2.36
C SER A 68 -12.28 16.53 -2.98
N THR A 69 -11.31 16.07 -2.19
CA THR A 69 -10.25 15.15 -2.65
C THR A 69 -10.84 13.80 -3.02
N VAL A 70 -11.70 13.23 -2.17
CA VAL A 70 -12.37 11.95 -2.44
C VAL A 70 -13.24 12.05 -3.69
N ARG A 71 -13.99 13.15 -3.84
CA ARG A 71 -14.82 13.41 -5.03
C ARG A 71 -14.00 13.38 -6.30
N THR A 72 -12.83 14.04 -6.34
CA THR A 72 -11.94 14.01 -7.51
C THR A 72 -11.55 12.57 -7.90
N GLN A 73 -11.27 11.71 -6.92
CA GLN A 73 -10.95 10.30 -7.18
C GLN A 73 -12.18 9.53 -7.68
N VAL A 74 -13.35 9.74 -7.07
CA VAL A 74 -14.61 9.11 -7.51
C VAL A 74 -14.96 9.52 -8.95
N GLU A 75 -14.79 10.79 -9.32
CA GLU A 75 -15.02 11.25 -10.69
C GLU A 75 -14.02 10.62 -11.68
N THR A 76 -12.75 10.45 -11.25
CA THR A 76 -11.73 9.77 -12.06
C THR A 76 -12.14 8.31 -12.29
N LEU A 77 -12.48 7.58 -11.24
CA LEU A 77 -12.97 6.20 -11.33
C LEU A 77 -14.22 6.12 -12.22
N ARG A 78 -15.15 7.08 -12.11
CA ARG A 78 -16.35 7.13 -12.96
C ARG A 78 -15.99 7.31 -14.42
N ARG A 79 -15.13 8.28 -14.74
CA ARG A 79 -14.74 8.62 -16.11
C ARG A 79 -14.10 7.45 -16.85
N TYR A 80 -13.34 6.61 -16.15
CA TYR A 80 -12.69 5.44 -16.75
C TYR A 80 -13.53 4.15 -16.65
N GLY A 81 -14.73 4.22 -16.06
CA GLY A 81 -15.64 3.08 -15.89
C GLY A 81 -15.16 2.07 -14.84
N ALA A 82 -14.43 2.55 -13.83
CA ALA A 82 -13.93 1.71 -12.73
C ALA A 82 -14.89 1.63 -11.54
N LEU A 83 -15.86 2.55 -11.44
CA LEU A 83 -16.88 2.50 -10.37
C LEU A 83 -17.79 1.26 -10.46
N ASP A 84 -17.92 0.65 -11.64
CA ASP A 84 -18.73 -0.56 -11.83
C ASP A 84 -18.24 -1.75 -10.98
N TYR A 85 -16.96 -1.73 -10.59
CA TYR A 85 -16.33 -2.76 -9.76
C TYR A 85 -15.63 -2.17 -8.52
N THR A 86 -15.85 -0.90 -8.20
CA THR A 86 -15.18 -0.24 -7.07
C THR A 86 -16.18 0.29 -6.04
N ILE A 87 -16.01 -0.14 -4.79
CA ILE A 87 -16.72 0.40 -3.62
C ILE A 87 -15.87 1.51 -3.01
N VAL A 88 -16.48 2.65 -2.70
CA VAL A 88 -15.81 3.76 -2.02
C VAL A 88 -16.39 3.93 -0.63
N VAL A 89 -15.56 3.69 0.39
CA VAL A 89 -15.92 3.88 1.80
C VAL A 89 -15.28 5.18 2.26
N THR A 90 -16.07 6.10 2.81
CA THR A 90 -15.55 7.41 3.26
C THR A 90 -15.93 7.70 4.70
N ALA A 91 -14.93 8.11 5.49
CA ALA A 91 -15.09 8.82 6.75
C ALA A 91 -14.27 10.11 6.63
N SER A 92 -14.92 11.20 6.23
CA SER A 92 -14.25 12.47 5.93
C SER A 92 -13.67 13.14 7.19
N ALA A 93 -12.77 14.10 7.00
CA ALA A 93 -12.13 14.83 8.10
C ALA A 93 -13.12 15.59 9.02
N SER A 94 -14.35 15.85 8.57
CA SER A 94 -15.42 16.49 9.35
C SER A 94 -16.21 15.50 10.22
N GLN A 95 -16.04 14.20 10.01
CA GLN A 95 -16.71 13.16 10.77
C GLN A 95 -16.04 12.90 12.11
N PRO A 96 -16.78 12.41 13.12
CA PRO A 96 -16.20 12.15 14.43
C PRO A 96 -15.23 10.95 14.39
N SER A 97 -14.22 10.97 15.26
CA SER A 97 -13.13 9.99 15.32
C SER A 97 -13.54 8.52 15.41
N PRO A 98 -14.69 8.12 16.02
CA PRO A 98 -15.20 6.75 15.92
C PRO A 98 -15.45 6.28 14.48
N LEU A 99 -15.90 7.16 13.57
CA LEU A 99 -16.15 6.80 12.17
C LEU A 99 -14.83 6.62 11.40
N LEU A 100 -13.84 7.49 11.63
CA LEU A 100 -12.51 7.34 11.04
C LEU A 100 -11.85 6.04 11.52
N TYR A 101 -12.03 5.69 12.79
CA TYR A 101 -11.54 4.44 13.37
C TYR A 101 -12.17 3.20 12.71
N ILE A 102 -13.49 3.20 12.48
CA ILE A 102 -14.22 2.02 11.99
C ILE A 102 -14.19 1.87 10.47
N ALA A 103 -13.97 2.93 9.70
CA ALA A 103 -14.03 2.90 8.23
C ALA A 103 -13.17 1.79 7.59
N PRO A 104 -11.91 1.55 8.02
CA PRO A 104 -11.11 0.44 7.50
C PRO A 104 -11.69 -0.93 7.81
N TYR A 105 -12.29 -1.10 8.99
CA TYR A 105 -12.94 -2.35 9.38
C TYR A 105 -14.20 -2.63 8.55
N ALA A 106 -14.97 -1.59 8.22
CA ALA A 106 -16.11 -1.71 7.31
C ALA A 106 -15.65 -2.09 5.90
N GLY A 107 -14.60 -1.44 5.39
CA GLY A 107 -14.04 -1.75 4.07
C GLY A 107 -13.55 -3.19 3.95
N VAL A 108 -12.78 -3.68 4.92
CA VAL A 108 -12.29 -5.08 4.87
C VAL A 108 -13.41 -6.09 5.07
N ALA A 109 -14.44 -5.78 5.88
CA ALA A 109 -15.59 -6.66 6.05
C ALA A 109 -16.38 -6.82 4.75
N MET A 110 -16.56 -5.74 3.97
CA MET A 110 -17.11 -5.83 2.62
C MET A 110 -16.24 -6.69 1.71
N GLY A 111 -14.91 -6.55 1.80
CA GLY A 111 -13.96 -7.36 1.04
C GLY A 111 -13.99 -8.85 1.38
N GLU A 112 -14.17 -9.19 2.66
CA GLU A 112 -14.26 -10.58 3.12
C GLU A 112 -15.47 -11.31 2.53
N GLU A 113 -16.62 -10.64 2.41
CA GLU A 113 -17.79 -11.20 1.75
C GLU A 113 -17.46 -11.67 0.32
N PHE A 114 -16.74 -10.86 -0.46
CA PHE A 114 -16.30 -11.26 -1.80
C PHE A 114 -15.23 -12.36 -1.75
N MET A 115 -14.26 -12.25 -0.83
CA MET A 115 -13.18 -13.23 -0.69
C MET A 115 -13.70 -14.65 -0.43
N TYR A 116 -14.64 -14.80 0.51
CA TYR A 116 -15.23 -16.10 0.85
C TYR A 116 -16.21 -16.61 -0.21
N ASN A 117 -16.69 -15.73 -1.10
CA ASN A 117 -17.43 -16.09 -2.31
C ASN A 117 -16.51 -16.33 -3.52
N ALA A 118 -15.28 -16.79 -3.27
CA ALA A 118 -14.27 -17.13 -4.30
C ALA A 118 -13.86 -15.97 -5.23
N LYS A 119 -14.08 -14.71 -4.83
CA LYS A 119 -13.64 -13.52 -5.59
C LYS A 119 -12.31 -12.97 -5.06
N HIS A 120 -11.71 -12.14 -5.90
CA HIS A 120 -10.48 -11.42 -5.59
C HIS A 120 -10.78 -9.95 -5.35
N VAL A 121 -10.16 -9.37 -4.33
CA VAL A 121 -10.38 -8.00 -3.89
C VAL A 121 -9.07 -7.25 -3.80
N LEU A 122 -9.04 -6.02 -4.30
CA LEU A 122 -8.02 -5.01 -3.97
C LEU A 122 -8.63 -4.01 -2.99
N ILE A 123 -8.04 -3.85 -1.82
CA ILE A 123 -8.44 -2.83 -0.85
C ILE A 123 -7.32 -1.81 -0.62
N VAL A 124 -7.66 -0.52 -0.68
CA VAL A 124 -6.76 0.61 -0.44
C VAL A 124 -7.22 1.34 0.82
N TYR A 125 -6.28 1.65 1.71
CA TYR A 125 -6.56 2.43 2.92
C TYR A 125 -5.81 3.77 2.87
N ASP A 126 -6.54 4.88 2.68
CA ASP A 126 -6.01 6.24 2.49
C ASP A 126 -6.48 7.19 3.61
N ASP A 127 -5.83 7.28 4.77
CA ASP A 127 -4.62 6.54 5.17
C ASP A 127 -4.70 6.00 6.61
N LEU A 128 -3.84 5.03 6.93
CA LEU A 128 -3.80 4.41 8.25
C LEU A 128 -3.15 5.31 9.32
N SER A 129 -2.37 6.32 8.91
CA SER A 129 -1.86 7.34 9.82
C SER A 129 -3.01 8.09 10.49
N LYS A 130 -4.02 8.51 9.71
CA LYS A 130 -5.22 9.18 10.20
C LYS A 130 -6.12 8.26 11.03
N GLN A 131 -6.18 6.96 10.71
CA GLN A 131 -6.88 5.98 11.55
C GLN A 131 -6.22 5.88 12.94
N ALA A 132 -4.89 5.80 12.99
CA ALA A 132 -4.15 5.74 14.25
C ALA A 132 -4.36 7.01 15.10
N VAL A 133 -4.34 8.19 14.46
CA VAL A 133 -4.62 9.48 15.14
C VAL A 133 -6.04 9.49 15.73
N ALA A 134 -7.04 9.03 14.99
CA ALA A 134 -8.41 8.90 15.49
C ALA A 134 -8.48 7.93 16.69
N TYR A 135 -7.78 6.79 16.63
CA TYR A 135 -7.74 5.84 17.74
C TYR A 135 -7.04 6.39 18.99
N ARG A 136 -5.98 7.19 18.79
CA ARG A 136 -5.29 7.91 19.86
C ARG A 136 -6.23 8.87 20.57
N GLU A 137 -6.97 9.69 19.82
CA GLU A 137 -7.94 10.63 20.38
C GLU A 137 -9.00 9.91 21.23
N LEU A 138 -9.61 8.85 20.70
CA LEU A 138 -10.59 8.05 21.42
C LEU A 138 -10.01 7.48 22.72
N SER A 139 -8.79 6.95 22.67
CA SER A 139 -8.13 6.36 23.84
C SER A 139 -7.86 7.39 24.93
N LEU A 140 -7.42 8.59 24.55
CA LEU A 140 -7.15 9.69 25.47
C LEU A 140 -8.45 10.22 26.11
N LEU A 141 -9.53 10.37 25.34
CA LEU A 141 -10.85 10.76 25.84
C LEU A 141 -11.41 9.74 26.84
N LEU A 142 -11.15 8.46 26.61
CA LEU A 142 -11.48 7.36 27.52
C LEU A 142 -10.50 7.23 28.70
N ARG A 143 -9.53 8.15 28.84
CA ARG A 143 -8.51 8.15 29.89
C ARG A 143 -7.68 6.87 29.96
N ARG A 144 -7.48 6.20 28.81
CA ARG A 144 -6.55 5.07 28.73
C ARG A 144 -5.11 5.59 28.83
N PRO A 145 -4.20 4.90 29.55
CA PRO A 145 -2.80 5.29 29.62
C PRO A 145 -2.15 5.36 28.22
N PRO A 146 -1.52 6.49 27.86
CA PRO A 146 -0.80 6.62 26.59
C PRO A 146 0.63 6.06 26.68
N GLY A 147 1.20 5.73 25.53
CA GLY A 147 2.60 5.35 25.33
C GLY A 147 3.35 6.32 24.43
N ARG A 148 4.24 5.80 23.57
CA ARG A 148 5.06 6.59 22.62
C ARG A 148 4.17 7.46 21.72
N GLU A 149 4.54 8.72 21.55
CA GLU A 149 3.79 9.71 20.74
C GLU A 149 2.30 9.84 21.13
N ALA A 150 2.01 9.55 22.41
CA ALA A 150 0.70 9.51 23.03
C ALA A 150 -0.28 8.44 22.48
N TYR A 151 0.17 7.52 21.62
CA TYR A 151 -0.67 6.42 21.15
C TYR A 151 -0.97 5.41 22.27
N PRO A 152 -2.13 4.74 22.26
CA PRO A 152 -2.42 3.67 23.21
C PRO A 152 -1.51 2.46 22.98
N GLY A 153 -1.27 1.67 24.03
CA GLY A 153 -0.36 0.50 23.97
C GLY A 153 -0.77 -0.59 22.98
N ASP A 154 -2.04 -0.62 22.55
CA ASP A 154 -2.59 -1.56 21.59
C ASP A 154 -2.71 -0.99 20.16
N VAL A 155 -2.07 0.14 19.85
CA VAL A 155 -2.07 0.71 18.49
C VAL A 155 -1.46 -0.23 17.44
N PHE A 156 -0.54 -1.12 17.83
CA PHE A 156 -0.05 -2.18 16.94
C PHE A 156 -1.16 -3.19 16.61
N TYR A 157 -1.98 -3.54 17.60
CA TYR A 157 -3.09 -4.48 17.42
C TYR A 157 -4.17 -3.92 16.50
N LEU A 158 -4.38 -2.60 16.50
CA LEU A 158 -5.28 -1.92 15.56
C LEU A 158 -4.98 -2.28 14.10
N HIS A 159 -3.72 -2.14 13.66
CA HIS A 159 -3.36 -2.40 12.26
C HIS A 159 -3.07 -3.86 11.97
N SER A 160 -2.48 -4.61 12.90
CA SER A 160 -2.18 -6.03 12.68
C SER A 160 -3.47 -6.84 12.49
N ARG A 161 -4.47 -6.67 13.35
CA ARG A 161 -5.76 -7.38 13.20
C ARG A 161 -6.55 -6.92 11.97
N LEU A 162 -6.32 -5.70 11.49
CA LEU A 162 -6.94 -5.18 10.27
C LEU A 162 -6.28 -5.83 9.04
N LEU A 163 -4.96 -5.74 8.93
CA LEU A 163 -4.22 -6.16 7.75
C LEU A 163 -4.08 -7.68 7.66
N GLU A 164 -4.03 -8.42 8.77
CA GLU A 164 -4.05 -9.89 8.78
C GLU A 164 -5.36 -10.51 8.27
N ARG A 165 -6.43 -9.71 8.11
CA ARG A 165 -7.65 -10.16 7.43
C ARG A 165 -7.49 -10.20 5.90
N SER A 166 -6.44 -9.56 5.37
CA SER A 166 -6.09 -9.60 3.96
C SER A 166 -5.16 -10.78 3.69
N ALA A 167 -5.64 -11.77 2.94
CA ALA A 167 -4.89 -12.99 2.62
C ALA A 167 -5.43 -13.64 1.33
N LYS A 168 -4.75 -14.67 0.83
CA LYS A 168 -5.32 -15.65 -0.11
C LYS A 168 -5.79 -16.87 0.67
N VAL A 169 -7.07 -17.21 0.55
CA VAL A 169 -7.65 -18.37 1.24
C VAL A 169 -7.36 -19.66 0.46
N SER A 170 -7.46 -20.79 1.16
CA SER A 170 -7.28 -22.12 0.57
C SER A 170 -8.34 -22.44 -0.49
N ASP A 171 -8.04 -23.42 -1.35
CA ASP A 171 -9.00 -23.86 -2.37
C ASP A 171 -10.28 -24.45 -1.74
N ALA A 172 -10.19 -24.99 -0.52
CA ALA A 172 -11.35 -25.47 0.25
C ALA A 172 -12.29 -24.34 0.68
N LEU A 173 -11.78 -23.11 0.77
CA LEU A 173 -12.54 -21.88 1.05
C LEU A 173 -12.80 -21.07 -0.23
N GLY A 174 -12.69 -21.69 -1.41
CA GLY A 174 -12.97 -21.07 -2.71
C GLY A 174 -11.79 -20.33 -3.35
N GLY A 175 -10.61 -20.26 -2.70
CA GLY A 175 -9.39 -19.73 -3.31
C GLY A 175 -9.37 -18.20 -3.55
N GLY A 176 -10.36 -17.48 -3.02
CA GLY A 176 -10.46 -16.02 -3.09
C GLY A 176 -9.32 -15.30 -2.37
N SER A 177 -9.24 -13.99 -2.54
CA SER A 177 -8.17 -13.22 -1.89
C SER A 177 -8.53 -11.76 -1.64
N ILE A 178 -7.90 -11.16 -0.63
CA ILE A 178 -7.85 -9.71 -0.44
C ILE A 178 -6.39 -9.27 -0.49
N THR A 179 -6.05 -8.43 -1.47
CA THR A 179 -4.78 -7.70 -1.53
C THR A 179 -4.95 -6.32 -0.93
N ALA A 180 -4.10 -5.94 0.01
CA ALA A 180 -4.20 -4.65 0.70
C ALA A 180 -3.05 -3.71 0.30
N LEU A 181 -3.41 -2.47 -0.01
CA LEU A 181 -2.49 -1.34 -0.20
C LEU A 181 -2.73 -0.29 0.90
N PRO A 182 -2.21 -0.50 2.13
CA PRO A 182 -2.31 0.50 3.18
C PRO A 182 -1.39 1.69 2.89
N PHE A 183 -1.86 2.91 3.18
CA PHE A 183 -1.02 4.09 3.11
C PHE A 183 -0.54 4.50 4.49
N ILE A 184 0.72 4.93 4.55
CA ILE A 184 1.27 5.71 5.65
C ILE A 184 1.84 7.00 5.10
N GLU A 185 1.38 8.11 5.66
CA GLU A 185 2.00 9.42 5.44
C GLU A 185 3.13 9.61 6.46
N THR A 186 4.34 9.83 5.94
CA THR A 186 5.52 10.23 6.72
C THR A 186 5.57 11.76 6.86
N GLN A 187 6.42 12.24 7.77
CA GLN A 187 6.70 13.66 7.93
C GLN A 187 8.19 13.87 7.65
N ALA A 188 8.50 14.64 6.60
CA ALA A 188 9.88 14.91 6.17
C ALA A 188 10.72 13.63 5.98
N GLY A 189 10.12 12.60 5.39
CA GLY A 189 10.77 11.33 5.12
C GLY A 189 11.05 10.45 6.34
N ASP A 190 10.57 10.82 7.53
CA ASP A 190 10.84 10.04 8.75
C ASP A 190 10.08 8.71 8.78
N ILE A 191 10.78 7.65 8.39
CA ILE A 191 10.31 6.26 8.45
C ILE A 191 10.45 5.62 9.83
N SER A 192 11.17 6.27 10.74
CA SER A 192 11.37 5.78 12.12
C SER A 192 10.22 6.17 13.06
N ALA A 193 9.27 6.96 12.54
CA ALA A 193 8.02 7.30 13.20
C ALA A 193 7.28 6.03 13.66
N TYR A 194 6.63 6.11 14.82
CA TYR A 194 6.12 4.93 15.52
C TYR A 194 5.11 4.13 14.68
N ILE A 195 4.16 4.81 14.02
CA ILE A 195 3.14 4.14 13.20
C ILE A 195 3.75 3.55 11.92
N ALA A 196 4.68 4.26 11.27
CA ALA A 196 5.37 3.77 10.09
C ALA A 196 6.11 2.46 10.38
N THR A 197 6.92 2.45 11.44
CA THR A 197 7.67 1.26 11.88
C THR A 197 6.74 0.07 12.15
N ASN A 198 5.62 0.31 12.84
CA ASN A 198 4.63 -0.74 13.12
C ASN A 198 4.07 -1.34 11.83
N VAL A 199 3.60 -0.52 10.88
CA VAL A 199 2.95 -1.01 9.66
C VAL A 199 3.95 -1.67 8.70
N ILE A 200 5.19 -1.19 8.62
CA ILE A 200 6.28 -1.85 7.87
C ILE A 200 6.52 -3.29 8.38
N SER A 201 6.39 -3.51 9.70
CA SER A 201 6.56 -4.84 10.29
C SER A 201 5.36 -5.78 10.11
N ILE A 202 4.18 -5.23 9.82
CA ILE A 202 2.93 -6.00 9.62
C ILE A 202 2.75 -6.41 8.15
N THR A 203 3.15 -5.53 7.23
CA THR A 203 2.96 -5.72 5.79
C THR A 203 4.00 -6.67 5.20
N ASP A 204 3.68 -7.26 4.06
CA ASP A 204 4.55 -8.18 3.32
C ASP A 204 5.59 -7.43 2.48
N GLY A 205 5.44 -6.14 2.31
CA GLY A 205 6.41 -5.29 1.62
C GLY A 205 6.07 -3.82 1.75
N GLN A 206 6.92 -2.99 1.18
CA GLN A 206 6.74 -1.55 1.13
C GLN A 206 7.22 -0.97 -0.20
N ILE A 207 6.47 0.01 -0.68
CA ILE A 207 6.79 0.91 -1.79
C ILE A 207 7.03 2.28 -1.17
N PHE A 208 8.28 2.72 -1.21
CA PHE A 208 8.72 3.99 -0.66
C PHE A 208 8.69 5.07 -1.74
N LEU A 209 7.88 6.11 -1.53
CA LEU A 209 7.77 7.26 -2.43
C LEU A 209 8.51 8.46 -1.85
N GLN A 210 9.56 8.92 -2.53
CA GLN A 210 10.41 10.02 -2.09
C GLN A 210 10.06 11.34 -2.79
N GLU A 211 10.11 12.42 -2.03
CA GLU A 211 9.87 13.77 -2.55
C GLU A 211 10.99 14.21 -3.52
N ASP A 212 12.25 13.92 -3.20
CA ASP A 212 13.40 14.29 -4.05
C ASP A 212 13.32 13.66 -5.44
N LEU A 213 12.95 12.37 -5.52
CA LEU A 213 12.73 11.67 -6.79
C LEU A 213 11.55 12.29 -7.57
N PHE A 214 10.48 12.67 -6.87
CA PHE A 214 9.33 13.30 -7.49
C PHE A 214 9.69 14.66 -8.10
N ASN A 215 10.50 15.44 -7.39
CA ASN A 215 10.96 16.76 -7.78
C ASN A 215 12.01 16.71 -8.91
N SER A 216 12.82 15.65 -8.99
CA SER A 216 13.78 15.42 -10.08
C SER A 216 13.14 14.86 -11.36
N GLY A 217 11.82 14.62 -11.35
CA GLY A 217 11.06 14.20 -12.53
C GLY A 217 10.81 12.69 -12.62
N ILE A 218 11.26 11.89 -11.66
CA ILE A 218 11.02 10.45 -11.61
C ILE A 218 9.59 10.20 -11.10
N ARG A 219 8.73 9.65 -11.97
CA ARG A 219 7.30 9.39 -11.67
C ARG A 219 6.89 8.01 -12.22
N PRO A 220 6.34 7.10 -11.38
CA PRO A 220 6.16 7.23 -9.93
C PRO A 220 7.50 7.30 -9.18
N ALA A 221 7.53 8.07 -8.09
CA ALA A 221 8.74 8.45 -7.36
C ALA A 221 9.25 7.34 -6.41
N ILE A 222 9.38 6.12 -6.94
CA ILE A 222 9.72 4.93 -6.17
C ILE A 222 11.22 4.88 -5.89
N ASP A 223 11.57 4.69 -4.62
CA ASP A 223 12.91 4.31 -4.21
C ASP A 223 13.11 2.81 -4.29
N ALA A 224 13.81 2.34 -5.32
CA ALA A 224 14.07 0.93 -5.56
C ALA A 224 14.89 0.25 -4.45
N GLY A 225 15.75 1.01 -3.75
CA GLY A 225 16.61 0.47 -2.69
C GLY A 225 15.81 0.17 -1.41
N SER A 226 15.00 1.13 -0.98
CA SER A 226 14.19 1.02 0.24
C SER A 226 12.90 0.20 0.04
N SER A 227 12.43 0.07 -1.21
CA SER A 227 11.21 -0.68 -1.52
C SER A 227 11.49 -2.18 -1.67
N VAL A 228 10.62 -3.00 -1.08
CA VAL A 228 10.80 -4.46 -0.97
C VAL A 228 9.44 -5.14 -1.05
N SER A 229 9.34 -6.23 -1.82
CA SER A 229 8.23 -7.17 -1.75
C SER A 229 8.75 -8.52 -1.25
N ARG A 230 8.27 -9.01 -0.09
CA ARG A 230 8.73 -10.28 0.49
C ARG A 230 8.14 -11.51 -0.21
N VAL A 231 7.04 -11.35 -0.96
CA VAL A 231 6.55 -12.39 -1.88
C VAL A 231 7.51 -12.54 -3.07
N GLY A 232 8.12 -11.43 -3.49
CA GLY A 232 9.13 -11.37 -4.53
C GLY A 232 8.61 -11.91 -5.87
N GLY A 233 9.48 -12.62 -6.59
CA GLY A 233 9.14 -13.14 -7.91
C GLY A 233 7.89 -14.02 -7.92
N SER A 234 7.49 -14.68 -6.83
CA SER A 234 6.26 -15.51 -6.81
C SER A 234 4.99 -14.74 -7.23
N ALA A 235 4.99 -13.41 -7.09
CA ALA A 235 3.94 -12.51 -7.56
C ALA A 235 4.11 -12.03 -9.03
N GLN A 236 5.04 -12.61 -9.80
CA GLN A 236 5.32 -12.24 -11.19
C GLN A 236 5.06 -13.40 -12.17
N ILE A 237 4.61 -13.05 -13.37
CA ILE A 237 4.58 -13.98 -14.50
C ILE A 237 6.01 -14.37 -14.93
N LYS A 238 6.15 -15.54 -15.55
CA LYS A 238 7.46 -16.08 -15.99
C LYS A 238 8.23 -15.10 -16.88
N ALA A 239 7.53 -14.40 -17.78
CA ALA A 239 8.15 -13.42 -18.68
C ALA A 239 8.76 -12.24 -17.91
N MET A 240 8.04 -11.69 -16.93
CA MET A 240 8.53 -10.57 -16.11
C MET A 240 9.73 -11.00 -15.27
N LYS A 241 9.69 -12.19 -14.64
CA LYS A 241 10.84 -12.74 -13.89
C LYS A 241 12.12 -12.79 -14.70
N LYS A 242 12.01 -13.21 -15.96
CA LYS A 242 13.16 -13.37 -16.86
C LYS A 242 13.82 -12.03 -17.20
N VAL A 243 13.04 -10.96 -17.27
CA VAL A 243 13.52 -9.64 -17.72
C VAL A 243 13.86 -8.72 -16.54
N ALA A 244 13.10 -8.78 -15.44
CA ALA A 244 13.22 -7.86 -14.32
C ALA A 244 13.98 -8.45 -13.11
N GLY A 245 14.47 -9.70 -13.19
CA GLY A 245 15.00 -10.44 -12.04
C GLY A 245 16.13 -9.75 -11.28
N THR A 246 17.04 -9.06 -11.99
CA THR A 246 18.16 -8.30 -11.39
C THR A 246 17.89 -6.81 -11.27
N LEU A 247 16.86 -6.29 -11.95
CA LEU A 247 16.66 -4.86 -12.19
C LEU A 247 16.63 -4.02 -10.90
N ARG A 248 16.04 -4.55 -9.81
CA ARG A 248 16.01 -3.86 -8.51
C ARG A 248 17.40 -3.74 -7.89
N LEU A 249 18.20 -4.81 -7.95
CA LEU A 249 19.56 -4.80 -7.43
C LEU A 249 20.44 -3.88 -8.27
N ASP A 250 20.31 -3.97 -9.60
CA ASP A 250 21.05 -3.12 -10.55
C ASP A 250 20.75 -1.63 -10.30
N LEU A 251 19.48 -1.26 -10.09
CA LEU A 251 19.08 0.11 -9.76
C LEU A 251 19.54 0.57 -8.37
N ALA A 252 19.56 -0.32 -7.38
CA ALA A 252 20.05 0.00 -6.04
C ALA A 252 21.56 0.28 -6.08
N SER A 253 22.33 -0.58 -6.75
CA SER A 253 23.77 -0.39 -6.96
C SER A 253 24.07 0.86 -7.80
N TYR A 254 23.28 1.12 -8.85
CA TYR A 254 23.42 2.35 -9.64
C TYR A 254 23.28 3.61 -8.78
N ARG A 255 22.31 3.67 -7.87
CA ARG A 255 22.11 4.84 -7.00
C ARG A 255 23.22 5.02 -5.97
N GLU A 256 23.73 3.91 -5.41
CA GLU A 256 24.88 3.95 -4.52
C GLU A 256 26.11 4.51 -5.25
N LEU A 257 26.33 4.08 -6.50
CA LEU A 257 27.38 4.60 -7.36
C LEU A 257 27.15 6.06 -7.75
N GLU A 258 25.93 6.45 -8.15
CA GLU A 258 25.58 7.82 -8.52
C GLU A 258 25.98 8.81 -7.41
N ALA A 259 25.62 8.49 -6.15
CA ALA A 259 26.01 9.28 -4.99
C ALA A 259 27.54 9.39 -4.81
N PHE A 260 28.28 8.32 -5.12
CA PHE A 260 29.74 8.29 -5.07
C PHE A 260 30.39 9.11 -6.22
N THR A 261 29.84 9.01 -7.43
CA THR A 261 30.35 9.68 -8.63
C THR A 261 30.26 11.21 -8.58
N GLN A 262 29.34 11.76 -7.79
CA GLN A 262 29.25 13.21 -7.56
C GLN A 262 30.52 13.79 -6.89
N PHE A 263 31.36 12.94 -6.29
CA PHE A 263 32.59 13.34 -5.59
C PHE A 263 33.88 12.79 -6.22
N GLY A 264 33.80 11.89 -7.21
CA GLY A 264 34.96 11.21 -7.81
C GLY A 264 35.23 11.62 -9.26
N SER A 265 36.49 11.91 -9.60
CA SER A 265 36.89 12.33 -10.96
C SER A 265 37.29 11.18 -11.89
N ASP A 266 37.64 10.01 -11.35
CA ASP A 266 38.01 8.81 -12.12
C ASP A 266 37.17 7.62 -11.64
N LEU A 267 36.35 7.08 -12.53
CA LEU A 267 35.59 5.85 -12.33
C LEU A 267 36.24 4.77 -13.18
N ASP A 268 36.35 3.55 -12.66
CA ASP A 268 36.83 2.41 -13.43
C ASP A 268 35.79 1.98 -14.48
N ALA A 269 36.23 1.26 -15.52
CA ALA A 269 35.38 0.86 -16.64
C ALA A 269 34.21 -0.06 -16.25
N ALA A 270 34.25 -0.68 -15.06
CA ALA A 270 33.14 -1.47 -14.54
C ALA A 270 32.05 -0.61 -13.85
N THR A 271 32.38 0.63 -13.48
CA THR A 271 31.48 1.60 -12.84
C THR A 271 30.87 2.61 -13.82
N GLN A 272 31.55 2.88 -14.95
CA GLN A 272 31.04 3.69 -16.09
C GLN A 272 29.90 3.00 -16.85
#